data_AF-A0A1E4B1X2-F1
#
_entry.id   AF-A0A1E4B1X2-F1
#
_cell.length_a   1.000
_cell.length_b   1.000
_cell.length_c   1.000
_cell.angle_alpha   90.00
_cell.angle_beta   90.00
_cell.angle_gamma   90.00
#
_symmetry.space_group_name_H-M   'P 1'
#
loop_
_entity.id
_entity.type
_entity.pdbx_description
1 polymer ?
#
loop_
_entity_poly.entity_id
_entity_poly.type
_entity_poly.pdbx_seq_one_letter_code
_entity_poly.pdbx_strand_id
1 'polypeptide(L)'
;MFAIVGSSVIAVAGAILATLYGGAAERRAIGTSALIAFVVQLIAFAIIRLSAKENVVAGWGVGAILRFLVFVTYALVIVKALALPAGAAMVSMALFLFVSTLVEPLFLKT
;
A
#
# COMPACT_ATOMS: atom_id res chain seq x y z
N MET A 1 -0.19 -16.85 3.29
CA MET A 1 0.69 -16.24 4.31
C MET A 1 0.97 -14.76 4.03
N PHE A 2 1.46 -14.40 2.83
CA PHE A 2 1.70 -12.99 2.46
C PHE A 2 0.51 -12.06 2.70
N ALA A 3 -0.70 -12.43 2.24
CA ALA A 3 -1.90 -11.60 2.43
C ALA A 3 -2.20 -11.30 3.90
N ILE A 4 -2.04 -12.29 4.79
CA ILE A 4 -2.26 -12.15 6.23
C ILE A 4 -1.23 -11.17 6.79
N VAL A 5 0.06 -11.42 6.58
CA VAL A 5 1.13 -10.56 7.11
C VAL A 5 1.05 -9.15 6.54
N GLY A 6 0.80 -9.01 5.24
CA GLY A 6 0.59 -7.71 4.60
C GLY A 6 -0.61 -6.95 5.19
N SER A 7 -1.75 -7.63 5.41
CA SER A 7 -2.90 -6.99 6.08
C SER A 7 -2.59 -6.58 7.52
N SER A 8 -1.85 -7.39 8.27
CA SER A 8 -1.44 -7.07 9.64
C SER A 8 -0.51 -5.86 9.68
N VAL A 9 0.47 -5.77 8.77
CA VAL A 9 1.39 -4.63 8.68
C VAL A 9 0.64 -3.35 8.34
N ILE A 10 -0.29 -3.39 7.37
CA ILE A 10 -1.15 -2.24 7.03
C ILE A 10 -2.02 -1.85 8.24
N ALA A 11 -2.61 -2.81 8.93
CA ALA A 11 -3.46 -2.56 10.09
C ALA A 11 -2.69 -1.90 11.25
N VAL A 12 -1.49 -2.41 11.57
CA VAL A 12 -0.62 -1.84 12.61
C VAL A 12 -0.17 -0.43 12.23
N ALA A 13 0.30 -0.23 11.00
CA ALA A 13 0.69 1.10 10.52
C ALA A 13 -0.50 2.08 10.54
N GLY A 14 -1.69 1.61 10.17
CA GLY A 14 -2.92 2.41 10.19
C GLY A 14 -3.35 2.77 11.62
N ALA A 15 -3.23 1.84 12.56
CA ALA A 15 -3.50 2.08 13.98
C ALA A 15 -2.55 3.14 14.56
N ILE A 16 -1.26 3.08 14.20
CA ILE A 16 -0.28 4.10 14.58
C ILE A 16 -0.65 5.46 13.98
N LEU A 17 -1.01 5.53 12.69
CA LEU A 17 -1.43 6.79 12.08
C LEU A 17 -2.72 7.34 12.70
N ALA A 18 -3.64 6.48 13.14
CA ALA A 18 -4.88 6.90 13.78
C ALA A 18 -4.67 7.55 15.17
N THR A 19 -3.51 7.37 15.81
CA THR A 19 -3.14 8.12 17.04
C THR A 19 -2.66 9.52 16.72
N LEU A 20 -2.06 9.73 15.55
CA LEU A 20 -1.58 11.03 15.07
C LEU A 20 -2.71 11.84 14.39
N TYR A 21 -3.63 11.16 13.74
CA TYR A 21 -4.76 11.74 13.02
C TYR A 21 -6.08 11.37 13.70
N GLY A 22 -6.51 12.21 14.64
CA GLY A 22 -7.61 11.89 15.56
C GLY A 22 -9.02 12.03 14.98
N GLY A 23 -9.23 12.85 13.95
CA GLY A 23 -10.58 13.16 13.46
C GLY A 23 -11.20 12.06 12.59
N ALA A 24 -12.52 12.08 12.49
CA ALA A 24 -13.29 11.05 11.78
C ALA A 24 -12.99 11.04 10.27
N ALA A 25 -12.77 12.20 9.68
CA ALA A 25 -12.43 12.33 8.26
C ALA A 25 -11.04 11.76 7.97
N GLU A 26 -10.06 12.00 8.85
CA GLU A 26 -8.72 11.43 8.69
C GLU A 26 -8.72 9.92 8.89
N ARG A 27 -9.48 9.40 9.86
CA ARG A 27 -9.65 7.95 10.04
C ARG A 27 -10.26 7.30 8.79
N ARG A 28 -11.24 7.94 8.15
CA ARG A 28 -11.80 7.49 6.87
C ARG A 28 -10.74 7.51 5.76
N ALA A 29 -9.89 8.53 5.70
CA ALA A 29 -8.80 8.59 4.75
C ALA A 29 -7.79 7.45 4.96
N ILE A 30 -7.38 7.19 6.20
CA ILE A 30 -6.50 6.07 6.55
C ILE A 30 -7.13 4.74 6.14
N GLY A 31 -8.40 4.50 6.46
CA GLY A 31 -9.11 3.28 6.08
C GLY A 31 -9.22 3.10 4.56
N THR A 32 -9.47 4.18 3.82
CA THR A 32 -9.53 4.16 2.35
C THR A 32 -8.17 3.82 1.75
N SER A 33 -7.10 4.46 2.23
CA SER A 33 -5.72 4.16 1.84
C SER A 33 -5.37 2.69 2.13
N ALA A 34 -5.77 2.17 3.30
CA ALA A 34 -5.48 0.79 3.71
C ALA A 34 -6.12 -0.23 2.77
N LEU A 35 -7.39 -0.02 2.40
CA LEU A 35 -8.10 -0.89 1.47
C LEU A 35 -7.40 -0.93 0.10
N ILE A 36 -7.05 0.23 -0.45
CA ILE A 36 -6.41 0.30 -1.76
C ILE A 36 -5.01 -0.31 -1.69
N ALA A 37 -4.21 0.05 -0.68
CA ALA A 37 -2.87 -0.50 -0.51
C ALA A 37 -2.89 -2.03 -0.35
N PHE A 38 -3.89 -2.58 0.35
CA PHE A 38 -4.08 -4.03 0.48
C PHE A 38 -4.31 -4.70 -0.88
N VAL A 39 -5.15 -4.14 -1.74
CA VAL A 39 -5.36 -4.67 -3.10
C VAL A 39 -4.07 -4.59 -3.92
N VAL A 40 -3.41 -3.43 -3.89
CA VAL A 40 -2.17 -3.18 -4.66
C VAL A 40 -1.05 -4.11 -4.25
N GLN A 41 -0.82 -4.34 -2.96
CA GLN A 41 0.26 -5.25 -2.53
C GLN A 41 0.03 -6.68 -3.00
N LEU A 42 -1.23 -7.15 -3.09
CA LEU A 42 -1.52 -8.50 -3.57
C LEU A 42 -1.18 -8.63 -5.06
N ILE A 43 -1.55 -7.62 -5.85
CA ILE A 43 -1.25 -7.56 -7.28
C ILE A 43 0.27 -7.45 -7.49
N ALA A 44 0.93 -6.54 -6.79
CA ALA A 44 2.37 -6.34 -6.89
C ALA A 44 3.15 -7.62 -6.51
N PHE A 45 2.76 -8.28 -5.42
CA PHE A 45 3.39 -9.54 -5.01
C PHE A 45 3.16 -10.66 -6.04
N ALA A 46 1.95 -10.74 -6.63
CA ALA A 46 1.68 -11.70 -7.70
C ALA A 46 2.60 -11.48 -8.91
N ILE A 47 2.78 -10.22 -9.34
CA ILE A 47 3.70 -9.85 -10.42
C ILE A 47 5.13 -10.29 -10.11
N ILE A 48 5.61 -9.97 -8.90
CA ILE A 48 6.98 -10.30 -8.50
C ILE A 48 7.17 -11.80 -8.42
N ARG A 49 6.21 -12.53 -7.83
CA ARG A 49 6.30 -14.00 -7.69
C ARG A 49 6.34 -14.71 -9.04
N LEU A 50 5.59 -14.22 -10.04
CA LEU A 50 5.64 -14.75 -11.40
C LEU A 50 6.97 -14.43 -12.09
N SER A 51 7.51 -13.23 -11.86
CA SER A 51 8.77 -12.77 -12.48
C SER A 51 10.02 -13.32 -11.78
N ALA A 52 9.92 -13.71 -10.52
CA ALA A 52 11.04 -14.10 -9.66
C ALA A 52 11.83 -15.32 -10.16
N LYS A 53 11.19 -16.16 -11.00
CA LYS A 53 11.85 -17.32 -11.62
C LYS A 53 12.92 -16.93 -12.62
N GLU A 54 12.76 -15.79 -13.27
CA GLU A 54 13.66 -15.31 -14.33
C GLU A 54 14.47 -14.11 -13.87
N ASN A 55 13.80 -13.11 -13.29
CA ASN A 55 14.44 -11.87 -12.84
C ASN A 55 13.60 -11.19 -11.73
N VAL A 56 14.00 -11.41 -10.47
CA VAL A 56 13.37 -10.81 -9.30
C VAL A 56 13.40 -9.28 -9.35
N VAL A 57 14.51 -8.70 -9.83
CA VAL A 57 14.69 -7.24 -9.89
C VAL A 57 13.71 -6.61 -10.89
N ALA A 58 13.50 -7.25 -12.04
CA ALA A 58 12.50 -6.80 -13.01
C ALA A 58 11.09 -6.83 -12.42
N GLY A 59 10.74 -7.92 -11.72
CA GLY A 59 9.46 -8.02 -11.00
C GLY A 59 9.25 -6.89 -10.00
N TRP A 60 10.26 -6.57 -9.21
CA TRP A 60 10.25 -5.42 -8.29
C TRP A 60 10.09 -4.09 -9.02
N GLY A 61 10.79 -3.90 -10.15
CA GLY A 61 10.63 -2.72 -10.99
C GLY A 61 9.19 -2.51 -11.44
N VAL A 62 8.54 -3.56 -11.95
CA VAL A 62 7.12 -3.50 -12.37
C VAL A 62 6.21 -3.22 -11.17
N GLY A 63 6.45 -3.87 -10.02
CA GLY A 63 5.71 -3.60 -8.79
C GLY A 63 5.87 -2.14 -8.31
N ALA A 64 7.07 -1.57 -8.43
CA ALA A 64 7.34 -0.18 -8.08
C ALA A 64 6.59 0.80 -9.00
N ILE A 65 6.56 0.52 -10.31
CA ILE A 65 5.79 1.31 -11.28
C ILE A 65 4.30 1.27 -10.95
N LEU A 66 3.74 0.08 -10.69
CA LEU A 66 2.34 -0.07 -10.28
C LEU A 66 2.02 0.77 -9.05
N ARG A 67 2.86 0.70 -8.00
CA ARG A 67 2.67 1.48 -6.77
C ARG A 67 2.72 2.97 -7.02
N PHE A 68 3.68 3.43 -7.82
CA PHE A 68 3.80 4.85 -8.17
C PHE A 68 2.57 5.34 -8.93
N LEU A 69 2.10 4.60 -9.94
CA LEU A 69 0.90 4.93 -10.69
C LEU A 69 -0.34 4.98 -9.79
N VAL A 70 -0.48 4.03 -8.87
CA VAL A 70 -1.60 4.03 -7.92
C VAL A 70 -1.49 5.20 -6.95
N PHE A 71 -0.30 5.52 -6.44
CA PHE A 71 -0.10 6.67 -5.56
C PHE A 71 -0.49 7.99 -6.26
N VAL A 72 -0.03 8.19 -7.50
CA VAL A 72 -0.38 9.37 -8.32
C VAL A 72 -1.89 9.43 -8.59
N THR A 73 -2.48 8.31 -9.01
CA THR A 73 -3.93 8.22 -9.28
C THR A 73 -4.74 8.50 -8.01
N TYR A 74 -4.31 7.95 -6.88
CA TYR A 74 -4.94 8.18 -5.58
C TYR A 74 -4.88 9.66 -5.19
N ALA A 75 -3.72 10.30 -5.35
CA ALA A 75 -3.51 11.71 -5.05
C ALA A 75 -4.36 12.64 -5.92
N LEU A 76 -4.39 12.39 -7.23
CA LEU A 76 -5.03 13.29 -8.19
C LEU A 76 -6.53 13.07 -8.32
N VAL A 77 -6.99 11.82 -8.16
CA VAL A 77 -8.38 11.43 -8.41
C VAL A 77 -9.11 11.11 -7.12
N ILE A 78 -8.64 10.12 -6.35
CA ILE A 78 -9.41 9.57 -5.22
C ILE A 78 -9.53 10.57 -4.07
N VAL A 79 -8.44 11.24 -3.69
CA VAL A 79 -8.47 12.26 -2.62
C VAL A 79 -9.48 13.36 -2.93
N LYS A 80 -9.53 13.83 -4.18
CA LYS A 80 -10.49 14.85 -4.62
C LYS A 80 -11.91 14.32 -4.69
N ALA A 81 -12.10 13.17 -5.33
CA ALA A 81 -13.42 12.57 -5.54
C ALA A 81 -14.13 12.22 -4.23
N LEU A 82 -13.38 11.85 -3.19
CA LEU A 82 -13.91 11.46 -1.89
C LEU A 82 -13.80 12.55 -0.81
N ALA A 83 -13.31 13.75 -1.17
CA ALA A 83 -13.06 14.86 -0.25
C ALA A 83 -12.25 14.45 0.99
N LEU A 84 -11.19 13.66 0.80
CA LEU A 84 -10.37 13.16 1.90
C LEU A 84 -9.39 14.24 2.40
N PRO A 85 -9.11 14.31 3.71
CA PRO A 85 -8.01 15.12 4.24
C PRO A 85 -6.67 14.69 3.63
N ALA A 86 -6.09 15.57 2.81
CA ALA A 86 -4.93 15.23 1.97
C ALA A 86 -3.71 14.76 2.80
N GLY A 87 -3.44 15.38 3.95
CA GLY A 87 -2.34 14.99 4.83
C GLY A 87 -2.43 13.54 5.27
N ALA A 88 -3.56 13.16 5.89
CA ALA A 88 -3.80 11.79 6.34
C ALA A 88 -3.82 10.80 5.17
N ALA A 89 -4.48 11.15 4.05
CA ALA A 89 -4.59 10.28 2.88
C ALA A 89 -3.22 9.97 2.25
N MET A 90 -2.41 11.00 1.99
CA MET A 90 -1.11 10.85 1.31
C MET A 90 -0.09 10.14 2.19
N VAL A 91 0.01 10.52 3.47
CA VAL A 91 0.94 9.90 4.42
C VAL A 91 0.60 8.43 4.61
N SER A 92 -0.68 8.09 4.83
CA SER A 92 -1.10 6.70 4.98
C SER A 92 -0.87 5.87 3.73
N MET A 93 -1.24 6.38 2.56
CA MET A 93 -1.05 5.67 1.30
C MET A 93 0.43 5.40 1.01
N ALA A 94 1.28 6.43 1.13
CA ALA A 94 2.72 6.28 0.93
C ALA A 94 3.31 5.26 1.91
N LEU A 95 2.97 5.37 3.20
CA LEU A 95 3.43 4.45 4.23
C LEU A 95 3.02 3.01 3.91
N PHE A 96 1.75 2.76 3.61
CA PHE A 96 1.24 1.41 3.35
C PHE A 96 1.90 0.78 2.13
N LEU A 97 2.00 1.50 1.00
CA LEU A 97 2.65 0.98 -0.20
C LEU A 97 4.13 0.66 0.08
N PHE A 98 4.82 1.50 0.85
CA PHE A 98 6.21 1.30 1.21
C PHE A 98 6.43 0.10 2.12
N VAL A 99 5.76 0.05 3.28
CA VAL A 99 5.93 -1.05 4.25
C VAL A 99 5.55 -2.40 3.65
N SER A 100 4.50 -2.44 2.81
CA SER A 100 4.13 -3.66 2.10
C SER A 100 5.25 -4.15 1.17
N THR A 101 5.98 -3.24 0.51
CA THR A 101 7.12 -3.60 -0.35
C THR A 101 8.27 -4.21 0.45
N LEU A 102 8.54 -3.71 1.66
CA LEU A 102 9.59 -4.26 2.53
C LEU A 102 9.31 -5.70 2.98
N VAL A 103 8.04 -6.07 3.06
CA VAL A 103 7.60 -7.41 3.49
C VAL A 103 7.72 -8.44 2.37
N GLU A 104 7.61 -8.03 1.10
CA GLU A 104 7.64 -8.93 -0.08
C GLU A 104 8.81 -9.91 -0.12
N PRO A 105 10.09 -9.51 0.04
CA PRO A 105 11.22 -10.43 -0.06
C PRO A 105 11.17 -11.60 0.93
N LEU A 106 10.50 -11.44 2.07
CA LEU A 106 10.34 -12.50 3.07
C LEU A 106 9.50 -13.68 2.53
N PHE A 107 8.69 -13.45 1.49
CA PHE A 107 7.75 -14.42 0.93
C PHE A 107 8.10 -14.86 -0.50
N LEU A 108 9.21 -14.39 -1.08
CA LEU A 108 9.63 -14.79 -2.43
C LEU A 108 10.37 -16.14 -2.46
N LYS A 109 10.91 -16.60 -1.33
CA LYS A 109 11.65 -17.87 -1.20
C LYS A 109 10.79 -19.02 -0.66
N THR A 110 9.48 -18.83 -0.56
CA THR A 110 8.50 -19.81 -0.05
C THR A 110 7.69 -20.42 -1.19
#